data_AF-A0A953WZM2-F1
#
_entry.id   AF-A0A953WZM2-F1
#
_cell.length_a   1.000
_cell.length_b   1.000
_cell.length_c   1.000
_cell.angle_alpha   90.00
_cell.angle_beta   90.00
_cell.angle_gamma   90.00
#
_symmetry.space_group_name_H-M   'P 1'
#
loop_
_entity.id
_entity.type
_entity.pdbx_description
1 polymer ?
#
loop_
_entity_poly.entity_id
_entity_poly.type
_entity_poly.pdbx_seq_one_letter_code
_entity_poly.pdbx_strand_id
1 'polypeptide(L)'
;MYDSGTVANHFLRLARQQGKSLTPMQLLKLVYIAHGWSLGLYGLPLVRDEIQAWQYGPVIPNLYNRIRNYRSLPILTEVHSMGSDLGAREVDLVRQVFEIYGDKSGPALSRITHAEGTPWEKTYIPGSFGLTIPNDLIEDHYKRLASRAA
;
A
#
# COMPACT_ATOMS: atom_id res chain seq x y z
N MET A 1 12.59 -0.53 7.91
CA MET A 1 11.56 0.32 7.27
C MET A 1 12.16 0.97 6.04
N TYR A 2 11.37 1.09 4.98
CA TYR A 2 11.80 1.58 3.67
C TYR A 2 11.06 2.85 3.27
N ASP A 3 11.64 3.61 2.35
CA ASP A 3 10.91 4.65 1.63
C ASP A 3 9.81 4.01 0.77
N SER A 4 8.62 4.60 0.78
CA SER A 4 7.46 4.10 0.02
C SER A 4 7.71 4.06 -1.49
N GLY A 5 8.60 4.90 -2.02
CA GLY A 5 9.07 4.81 -3.41
C GLY A 5 9.85 3.52 -3.69
N THR A 6 10.66 3.06 -2.75
CA THR A 6 11.42 1.79 -2.89
C THR A 6 10.44 0.62 -3.04
N VAL A 7 9.46 0.51 -2.13
CA VAL A 7 8.42 -0.54 -2.18
C VAL A 7 7.58 -0.42 -3.45
N ALA A 8 7.19 0.79 -3.83
CA ALA A 8 6.43 1.06 -5.04
C ALA A 8 7.16 0.59 -6.31
N ASN A 9 8.48 0.81 -6.40
CA ASN A 9 9.26 0.39 -7.56
C ASN A 9 9.31 -1.13 -7.71
N HIS A 10 9.31 -1.90 -6.61
CA HIS A 10 9.19 -3.37 -6.69
C HIS A 10 7.85 -3.80 -7.31
N PHE A 11 6.73 -3.19 -6.92
CA PHE A 11 5.44 -3.45 -7.57
C PHE A 11 5.43 -3.07 -9.05
N LEU A 12 6.02 -1.92 -9.42
CA LEU A 12 6.11 -1.49 -10.82
C LEU A 12 6.95 -2.47 -11.66
N ARG A 13 8.06 -2.98 -11.13
CA ARG A 13 8.89 -4.00 -11.80
C ARG A 13 8.13 -5.31 -11.98
N LEU A 14 7.45 -5.80 -10.95
CA LEU A 14 6.64 -7.02 -11.02
C LEU A 14 5.52 -6.89 -12.07
N ALA A 15 4.83 -5.75 -12.10
CA ALA A 15 3.82 -5.48 -13.12
C ALA A 15 4.42 -5.49 -14.53
N ARG A 16 5.55 -4.80 -14.73
CA ARG A 16 6.25 -4.75 -16.03
C ARG A 16 6.70 -6.13 -16.50
N GLN A 17 7.22 -6.97 -15.59
CA GLN A 17 7.62 -8.35 -15.90
C GLN A 17 6.46 -9.21 -16.40
N GLN A 18 5.22 -8.89 -15.99
CA GLN A 18 4.00 -9.54 -16.47
C GLN A 18 3.32 -8.82 -17.66
N GLY A 19 4.00 -7.84 -18.29
CA GLY A 19 3.42 -7.04 -19.38
C GLY A 19 2.28 -6.13 -18.94
N LYS A 20 2.16 -5.85 -17.64
CA LYS A 20 1.12 -5.01 -17.02
C LYS A 20 1.69 -3.65 -16.66
N SER A 21 0.78 -2.73 -16.37
CA SER A 21 1.11 -1.42 -15.80
C SER A 21 0.16 -1.10 -14.65
N LEU A 22 0.58 -0.25 -13.73
CA LEU A 22 -0.21 0.13 -12.55
C LEU A 22 -0.59 1.59 -12.62
N THR A 23 -1.85 1.88 -12.30
CA THR A 23 -2.30 3.26 -12.04
C THR A 23 -1.85 3.73 -10.66
N PRO A 24 -1.81 5.05 -10.40
CA PRO A 24 -1.51 5.58 -9.08
C PRO A 24 -2.37 5.01 -7.95
N MET A 25 -3.67 4.83 -8.20
CA MET A 25 -4.57 4.26 -7.21
C MET A 25 -4.19 2.81 -6.87
N GLN A 26 -3.89 1.98 -7.88
CA GLN A 26 -3.43 0.61 -7.62
C GLN A 26 -2.14 0.59 -6.82
N LEU A 27 -1.16 1.40 -7.22
CA LEU A 27 0.14 1.44 -6.57
C LEU A 27 0.04 1.85 -5.09
N LEU A 28 -0.74 2.90 -4.78
CA LEU A 28 -0.96 3.34 -3.40
C LEU A 28 -1.58 2.23 -2.55
N LYS A 29 -2.58 1.52 -3.08
CA LYS A 29 -3.26 0.46 -2.34
C LYS A 29 -2.36 -0.76 -2.16
N LEU A 30 -1.61 -1.15 -3.18
CA LEU A 30 -0.67 -2.27 -3.07
C LEU A 30 0.42 -2.00 -2.02
N VAL A 31 0.99 -0.79 -2.00
CA VAL A 31 1.98 -0.41 -0.98
C VAL A 31 1.37 -0.39 0.43
N TYR A 32 0.16 0.15 0.59
CA TYR A 32 -0.56 0.10 1.87
C TYR A 32 -0.86 -1.34 2.33
N ILE A 33 -1.31 -2.20 1.42
CA ILE A 33 -1.63 -3.60 1.72
C ILE A 33 -0.36 -4.36 2.14
N ALA A 34 0.75 -4.15 1.44
CA ALA A 34 2.04 -4.74 1.83
C ALA A 34 2.53 -4.23 3.18
N HIS A 35 2.34 -2.95 3.48
CA HIS A 35 2.62 -2.41 4.81
C HIS A 35 1.78 -3.11 5.89
N GLY A 36 0.49 -3.27 5.63
CA GLY A 36 -0.41 -3.96 6.56
C GLY A 36 -0.03 -5.42 6.79
N TRP A 37 0.26 -6.18 5.74
CA TRP A 37 0.70 -7.57 5.89
C TRP A 37 2.06 -7.69 6.60
N SER A 38 2.99 -6.76 6.39
CA SER A 38 4.25 -6.73 7.13
C SER A 38 4.02 -6.55 8.63
N LEU A 39 3.14 -5.62 9.03
CA LEU A 39 2.76 -5.44 10.42
C LEU A 39 2.05 -6.68 10.96
N GLY A 40 1.07 -7.21 10.23
CA GLY A 40 0.26 -8.34 10.68
C GLY A 40 1.06 -9.63 10.88
N LEU A 41 2.01 -9.91 9.99
CA LEU A 41 2.80 -11.15 10.01
C LEU A 41 4.07 -11.03 10.86
N TYR A 42 4.70 -9.86 10.88
CA TYR A 42 6.04 -9.70 11.46
C TYR A 42 6.10 -8.68 12.59
N GLY A 43 5.03 -7.94 12.86
CA GLY A 43 5.02 -6.84 13.83
C GLY A 43 5.95 -5.69 13.43
N LEU A 44 6.32 -5.59 12.15
CA LEU A 44 7.28 -4.62 11.65
C LEU A 44 6.70 -3.79 10.50
N PRO A 45 6.73 -2.45 10.57
CA PRO A 45 6.29 -1.60 9.47
C PRO A 45 7.19 -1.77 8.24
N LEU A 46 6.57 -1.91 7.07
CA LEU A 46 7.30 -2.01 5.80
C LEU A 46 7.83 -0.63 5.38
N VAL A 47 6.95 0.36 5.32
CA VAL A 47 7.30 1.75 4.96
C VAL A 47 7.46 2.62 6.20
N ARG A 48 8.39 3.59 6.14
CA ARG A 48 8.57 4.62 7.18
C ARG A 48 7.64 5.82 7.02
N ASP A 49 7.05 5.98 5.84
CA ASP A 49 6.18 7.09 5.52
C ASP A 49 4.85 6.98 6.28
N GLU A 50 4.32 8.14 6.65
CA GLU A 50 2.99 8.23 7.25
C GLU A 50 1.89 7.72 6.30
N ILE A 51 0.89 7.06 6.87
CA ILE A 51 -0.32 6.64 6.19
C ILE A 51 -1.49 7.49 6.71
N GLN A 52 -2.27 8.05 5.80
CA GLN A 52 -3.41 8.91 6.13
C GLN A 52 -4.72 8.36 5.55
N ALA A 53 -5.82 8.59 6.25
CA ALA A 53 -7.17 8.25 5.82
C ALA A 53 -7.73 9.37 4.93
N TRP A 54 -7.75 9.15 3.61
CA TRP A 54 -8.32 10.08 2.63
C TRP A 54 -9.64 9.55 2.08
N GLN A 55 -10.41 10.38 1.38
CA GLN A 55 -11.73 10.01 0.85
C GLN A 55 -11.74 8.67 0.08
N TYR A 56 -10.71 8.40 -0.73
CA TYR A 56 -10.59 7.17 -1.53
C TYR A 56 -9.73 6.09 -0.86
N GLY A 57 -9.70 6.08 0.47
CA GLY A 57 -9.03 5.08 1.28
C GLY A 57 -7.68 5.54 1.84
N PRO A 58 -6.88 4.63 2.40
CA PRO A 58 -5.56 4.95 2.93
C PRO A 58 -4.61 5.39 1.82
N VAL A 59 -3.82 6.43 2.09
CA VAL A 59 -2.87 7.05 1.17
C VAL A 59 -1.56 7.29 1.92
N ILE A 60 -0.44 7.11 1.21
CA ILE A 60 0.89 7.51 1.68
C ILE A 60 1.21 8.85 0.99
N PRO A 61 1.10 10.01 1.68
CA PRO A 61 1.18 11.32 1.02
C PRO A 61 2.48 11.54 0.24
N ASN A 62 3.61 11.07 0.80
CA ASN A 62 4.91 11.17 0.15
C ASN A 62 4.94 10.41 -1.19
N LEU A 63 4.39 9.20 -1.26
CA LEU A 63 4.27 8.45 -2.50
C LEU A 63 3.27 9.12 -3.46
N TYR A 64 2.11 9.51 -2.96
CA TYR A 64 1.07 10.18 -3.75
C TYR A 64 1.62 11.42 -4.46
N ASN A 65 2.36 12.28 -3.74
CA ASN A 65 2.94 13.50 -4.31
C ASN A 65 3.88 13.22 -5.47
N ARG A 66 4.58 12.08 -5.47
CA ARG A 66 5.51 11.69 -6.55
C ARG A 66 4.78 11.16 -7.79
N ILE A 67 3.56 10.63 -7.65
CA ILE A 67 2.82 9.95 -8.73
C ILE A 67 1.51 10.65 -9.15
N ARG A 68 1.06 11.68 -8.42
CA ARG A 68 -0.25 12.34 -8.65
C ARG A 68 -0.43 12.90 -10.07
N ASN A 69 0.65 13.26 -10.75
CA ASN A 69 0.60 13.83 -12.09
C ASN A 69 0.15 12.79 -13.15
N TYR A 70 0.29 11.50 -12.86
CA TYR A 70 -0.25 10.44 -13.72
C TYR A 70 -1.78 10.36 -13.66
N ARG A 71 -2.43 10.92 -12.63
CA ARG A 71 -3.89 10.87 -12.44
C ARG A 71 -4.41 9.42 -12.50
N SER A 72 -5.19 9.07 -13.52
CA SER A 72 -5.71 7.72 -13.78
C SER A 72 -4.92 6.97 -14.85
N LEU A 73 -3.87 7.56 -15.40
CA LEU A 73 -3.02 6.94 -16.41
C LEU A 73 -2.00 5.99 -15.77
N PRO A 74 -1.51 4.99 -16.51
CA PRO A 74 -0.46 4.11 -16.05
C PRO A 74 0.84 4.85 -15.68
N ILE A 75 1.50 4.39 -14.61
CA ILE A 75 2.83 4.85 -14.22
C ILE A 75 3.86 4.10 -15.07
N LEU A 76 4.60 4.85 -15.88
CA LEU A 76 5.51 4.27 -16.88
C LEU A 76 6.98 4.24 -16.41
N THR A 77 7.35 5.10 -15.47
CA THR A 77 8.71 5.23 -14.96
C THR A 77 8.80 4.85 -13.49
N GLU A 78 10.00 4.52 -13.04
CA GLU A 78 10.23 4.34 -11.61
C GLU A 78 10.01 5.66 -10.86
N VAL A 79 9.55 5.53 -9.63
CA VAL A 79 9.35 6.63 -8.70
C VAL A 79 10.68 6.95 -8.03
N HIS A 80 11.01 8.23 -7.90
CA HIS A 80 12.17 8.63 -7.09
C HIS A 80 12.04 8.04 -5.68
N SER A 81 13.11 7.40 -5.19
CA SER A 81 13.16 6.71 -3.90
C SER A 81 14.51 6.95 -3.22
N MET A 82 14.53 6.83 -1.90
CA MET A 82 15.68 7.16 -1.05
C MET A 82 16.00 6.01 -0.10
N GLY A 83 17.29 5.76 0.14
CA GLY A 83 17.76 4.72 1.08
C GLY A 83 18.12 3.41 0.39
N SER A 84 18.21 2.34 1.17
CA SER A 84 18.60 1.01 0.69
C SER A 84 17.44 0.28 0.00
N ASP A 85 17.78 -0.72 -0.81
CA ASP A 85 16.80 -1.63 -1.40
C ASP A 85 16.20 -2.60 -0.37
N LEU A 86 15.10 -3.27 -0.74
CA LEU A 86 14.40 -4.25 0.10
C LEU A 86 15.27 -5.48 0.41
N GLY A 87 15.15 -6.00 1.64
CA GLY A 87 15.70 -7.29 2.02
C GLY A 87 14.91 -8.44 1.40
N ALA A 88 15.48 -9.65 1.42
CA ALA A 88 14.87 -10.82 0.77
C ALA A 88 13.45 -11.14 1.30
N ARG A 89 13.21 -10.98 2.60
CA ARG A 89 11.88 -11.18 3.20
C ARG A 89 10.86 -10.16 2.69
N GLU A 90 11.25 -8.89 2.60
CA GLU A 90 10.35 -7.83 2.13
C GLU A 90 10.09 -7.90 0.63
N VAL A 91 11.10 -8.32 -0.16
CA VAL A 91 10.91 -8.66 -1.58
C VAL A 91 9.88 -9.77 -1.73
N ASP A 92 10.00 -10.84 -0.94
CA ASP A 92 9.08 -11.97 -0.98
C ASP A 92 7.65 -11.56 -0.57
N LEU A 93 7.51 -10.76 0.49
CA LEU A 93 6.22 -10.20 0.91
C LEU A 93 5.57 -9.38 -0.22
N VAL A 94 6.32 -8.46 -0.85
CA VAL A 94 5.82 -7.63 -1.95
C VAL A 94 5.39 -8.48 -3.14
N ARG A 95 6.15 -9.54 -3.46
CA ARG A 95 5.79 -10.51 -4.49
C ARG A 95 4.48 -11.22 -4.18
N GLN A 96 4.31 -11.77 -2.98
CA GLN A 96 3.08 -12.45 -2.56
C GLN A 96 1.87 -11.51 -2.59
N VAL A 97 2.03 -10.27 -2.13
CA VAL A 97 0.98 -9.25 -2.21
C VAL A 97 0.62 -8.96 -3.67
N PHE A 98 1.62 -8.88 -4.56
CA PHE A 98 1.35 -8.66 -5.98
C PHE A 98 0.62 -9.85 -6.62
N GLU A 99 0.96 -11.08 -6.26
CA GLU A 99 0.29 -12.29 -6.75
C GLU A 99 -1.19 -12.34 -6.33
N ILE A 100 -1.52 -11.90 -5.11
CA ILE A 100 -2.89 -11.94 -4.57
C ILE A 100 -3.74 -10.74 -5.04
N TYR A 101 -3.13 -9.55 -5.12
CA TYR A 101 -3.85 -8.28 -5.28
C TYR A 101 -3.53 -7.54 -6.57
N GLY A 102 -2.44 -7.86 -7.28
CA GLY A 102 -1.91 -7.12 -8.42
C GLY A 102 -2.85 -7.04 -9.62
N ASP A 103 -3.73 -8.03 -9.80
CA ASP A 103 -4.74 -8.07 -10.87
C ASP A 103 -6.02 -7.29 -10.56
N LYS A 104 -6.14 -6.77 -9.34
CA LYS A 104 -7.32 -6.00 -8.95
C LYS A 104 -7.20 -4.56 -9.48
N SER A 105 -8.33 -4.02 -9.93
CA SER A 105 -8.42 -2.61 -10.32
C SER A 105 -8.25 -1.69 -9.09
N GLY A 106 -7.86 -0.44 -9.33
CA GLY A 106 -7.76 0.58 -8.27
C GLY A 106 -9.03 0.69 -7.41
N PRO A 107 -10.24 0.78 -8.02
CA PRO A 107 -11.49 0.78 -7.26
C PRO A 107 -11.75 -0.51 -6.46
N ALA A 108 -11.37 -1.68 -6.99
CA ALA A 108 -11.51 -2.93 -6.25
C ALA A 108 -10.60 -2.97 -5.02
N LEU A 109 -9.36 -2.50 -5.15
CA LEU A 109 -8.43 -2.36 -4.03
C LEU A 109 -8.92 -1.31 -3.02
N SER A 110 -9.48 -0.20 -3.49
CA SER A 110 -10.10 0.80 -2.61
C SER A 110 -11.20 0.19 -1.76
N ARG A 111 -12.13 -0.58 -2.37
CA ARG A 111 -13.20 -1.27 -1.64
C ARG A 111 -12.67 -2.19 -0.55
N ILE A 112 -11.58 -2.93 -0.81
CA ILE A 112 -10.94 -3.78 0.21
C ILE A 112 -10.49 -2.93 1.39
N THR A 113 -9.83 -1.80 1.13
CA THR A 113 -9.34 -0.90 2.19
C THR A 113 -10.44 -0.09 2.89
N HIS A 114 -11.66 -0.10 2.34
CA HIS A 114 -12.85 0.59 2.85
C HIS A 114 -13.81 -0.34 3.59
N ALA A 115 -13.55 -1.64 3.64
CA ALA A 115 -14.43 -2.60 4.27
C ALA A 115 -14.65 -2.30 5.76
N GLU A 116 -15.74 -2.84 6.31
CA GLU A 116 -16.09 -2.71 7.73
C GLU A 116 -14.96 -3.23 8.63
N GLY A 117 -14.66 -2.49 9.70
CA GLY A 117 -13.61 -2.80 10.66
C GLY A 117 -12.18 -2.57 10.15
N THR A 118 -12.00 -1.93 8.99
CA THR A 118 -10.68 -1.56 8.47
C THR A 118 -10.09 -0.36 9.24
N PRO A 119 -8.75 -0.20 9.24
CA PRO A 119 -8.09 0.96 9.86
C PRO A 119 -8.56 2.28 9.25
N TRP A 120 -8.86 2.28 7.95
CA TRP A 120 -9.39 3.46 7.28
C TRP A 120 -10.76 3.86 7.82
N GLU A 121 -11.70 2.91 7.94
CA GLU A 121 -13.06 3.20 8.41
C GLU A 121 -13.03 3.79 9.83
N LYS A 122 -12.16 3.24 10.69
CA LYS A 122 -11.98 3.73 12.07
C LYS A 122 -11.36 5.11 12.17
N THR A 123 -10.68 5.58 11.12
CA THR A 123 -9.89 6.82 11.16
C THR A 123 -10.52 7.93 10.32
N TYR A 124 -11.19 7.59 9.23
CA TYR A 124 -11.69 8.57 8.28
C TYR A 124 -12.90 9.34 8.83
N ILE A 125 -12.82 10.66 8.77
CA ILE A 125 -13.94 11.56 9.07
C ILE A 125 -14.28 12.32 7.78
N PRO A 126 -15.51 12.23 7.26
CA PRO A 126 -15.93 12.97 6.07
C PRO A 126 -15.63 14.47 6.18
N GLY A 127 -14.95 15.02 5.17
CA GLY A 127 -14.56 16.43 5.13
C GLY A 127 -13.29 16.78 5.89
N SER A 128 -12.66 15.83 6.59
CA SER A 128 -11.36 16.02 7.23
C SER A 128 -10.21 15.64 6.31
N PHE A 129 -9.05 16.28 6.51
CA PHE A 129 -7.82 16.00 5.76
C PHE A 129 -6.69 15.69 6.73
N GLY A 130 -5.76 14.82 6.31
CA GLY A 130 -4.53 14.56 7.06
C GLY A 130 -4.68 13.69 8.30
N LEU A 131 -5.78 12.95 8.46
CA LEU A 131 -5.94 12.05 9.59
C LEU A 131 -5.01 10.84 9.46
N THR A 132 -4.00 10.77 10.30
CA THR A 132 -3.04 9.67 10.37
C THR A 132 -3.74 8.38 10.80
N ILE A 133 -3.51 7.29 10.05
CA ILE A 133 -3.89 5.94 10.47
C ILE A 133 -2.70 5.36 11.25
N PRO A 134 -2.78 5.18 12.57
CA PRO A 134 -1.65 4.70 13.34
C PRO A 134 -1.41 3.20 13.09
N ASN A 135 -0.13 2.80 13.19
CA ASN A 135 0.32 1.45 12.81
C ASN A 135 -0.29 0.35 13.69
N ASP A 136 -0.62 0.64 14.94
CA ASP A 136 -1.31 -0.28 15.84
C ASP A 136 -2.69 -0.70 15.29
N LEU A 137 -3.48 0.24 14.77
CA LEU A 137 -4.76 -0.06 14.13
C LEU A 137 -4.58 -0.92 12.88
N ILE A 138 -3.53 -0.64 12.09
CA ILE A 138 -3.21 -1.41 10.88
C ILE A 138 -2.78 -2.83 11.28
N GLU A 139 -1.83 -2.95 12.21
CA GLU A 139 -1.31 -4.21 12.71
C GLU A 139 -2.42 -5.10 13.26
N ASP A 140 -3.27 -4.57 14.13
CA ASP A 140 -4.40 -5.27 14.71
C ASP A 140 -5.37 -5.81 13.65
N HIS A 141 -5.63 -5.02 12.60
CA HIS A 141 -6.47 -5.45 11.49
C HIS A 141 -5.85 -6.62 10.73
N TYR A 142 -4.58 -6.52 10.34
CA TYR A 142 -3.93 -7.56 9.55
C TYR A 142 -3.58 -8.82 10.37
N LYS A 143 -3.33 -8.71 11.68
CA LYS A 143 -3.26 -9.86 12.59
C LYS A 143 -4.56 -10.66 12.61
N ARG A 144 -5.71 -9.97 12.69
CA ARG A 144 -7.02 -10.63 12.61
C ARG A 144 -7.22 -11.33 11.26
N LEU A 145 -6.81 -10.71 10.15
CA LEU A 145 -6.89 -11.34 8.83
C LEU A 145 -6.01 -12.60 8.75
N ALA A 146 -4.77 -12.53 9.22
CA ALA A 146 -3.86 -13.68 9.26
C ALA A 146 -4.42 -14.84 10.09
N SER A 147 -4.99 -14.55 11.27
CA SER A 147 -5.57 -15.56 12.15
C SER A 147 -6.80 -16.29 11.58
N ARG A 148 -7.49 -15.69 10.60
CA ARG A 148 -8.67 -16.28 9.95
C ARG A 148 -8.32 -17.12 8.73
N ALA A 149 -7.09 -17.02 8.24
CA ALA A 149 -6.59 -17.75 7.09
C ALA A 149 -5.80 -19.02 7.46
N ALA A 150 -5.48 -19.18 8.76
CA ALA A 150 -4.88 -20.36 9.36
C ALA A 150 -5.95 -21.36 9.83
#